data_AF-A0AAV8VH38-F1
#
_entry.id   AF-A0AAV8VH38-F1
#
_cell.length_a   1.000
_cell.length_b   1.000
_cell.length_c   1.000
_cell.angle_alpha   90.00
_cell.angle_beta   90.00
_cell.angle_gamma   90.00
#
_symmetry.space_group_name_H-M   'P 1'
#
loop_
_entity.id
_entity.type
_entity.pdbx_description
1 polymer ?
#
loop_
_entity_poly.entity_id
_entity_poly.type
_entity_poly.pdbx_seq_one_letter_code
_entity_poly.pdbx_strand_id
1 'polypeptide(L)' 'MGDKRGVSPMRMTGNVAENWKIWKDRFENYLNASEVGKKDEEVQCAQLLHYIGKEGFKIYRTYSS' A
#
# COMPACT_ATOMS: atom_id res chain seq x y z
N MET A 1 20.20 7.21 -3.75
CA MET A 1 19.15 8.06 -3.15
C MET A 1 17.96 7.17 -2.89
N GLY A 2 17.77 6.70 -1.64
CA GLY A 2 16.63 5.86 -1.30
C GLY A 2 15.34 6.68 -1.29
N ASP A 3 14.28 6.15 -1.88
CA ASP A 3 12.94 6.75 -1.85
C ASP A 3 12.60 7.16 -0.40
N LYS A 4 12.37 8.46 -0.18
CA LYS A 4 12.07 9.04 1.15
C LYS A 4 10.69 8.62 1.70
N ARG A 5 10.01 7.72 0.99
CA ARG A 5 8.70 7.15 1.33
C ARG A 5 8.98 5.75 1.86
N GLY A 6 8.74 5.50 3.15
CA GLY A 6 9.16 4.25 3.81
C GLY A 6 8.76 2.94 3.10
N VAL A 7 7.73 2.98 2.25
CA VAL A 7 7.28 1.85 1.41
C VAL A 7 7.23 2.26 -0.06
N SER A 8 7.85 1.48 -0.92
CA SER A 8 7.78 1.66 -2.38
C SER A 8 6.44 1.11 -2.93
N PRO A 9 5.93 1.64 -4.06
CA PRO A 9 4.71 1.12 -4.68
C PRO A 9 4.76 -0.38 -4.99
N MET A 10 3.60 -1.04 -4.97
CA MET A 10 3.51 -2.45 -5.31
C MET A 10 3.86 -2.66 -6.79
N ARG A 11 4.66 -3.69 -7.07
CA ARG A 11 4.96 -4.10 -8.44
C ARG A 11 3.81 -4.94 -9.00
N MET A 12 3.17 -4.44 -10.06
CA MET A 12 2.02 -5.09 -10.71
C MET A 12 2.39 -6.03 -11.87
N THR A 13 3.67 -6.36 -12.05
CA THR A 13 4.17 -7.25 -13.12
C THR A 13 4.79 -8.52 -12.55
N GLY A 14 4.78 -9.60 -13.33
CA GLY A 14 5.28 -10.92 -12.89
C GLY A 14 4.31 -11.61 -11.93
N ASN A 15 4.85 -12.21 -10.86
CA ASN A 15 4.04 -12.86 -9.82
C ASN A 15 3.36 -11.83 -8.90
N VAL A 16 2.19 -11.36 -9.30
CA VAL A 16 1.42 -10.33 -8.57
C VAL A 16 1.03 -10.79 -7.16
N ALA A 17 0.70 -12.08 -6.98
CA ALA A 17 0.29 -12.61 -5.68
C ALA A 17 1.43 -12.57 -4.66
N GLU A 18 2.63 -12.97 -5.08
CA GLU A 18 3.82 -12.90 -4.23
C GLU A 18 4.26 -11.44 -3.98
N ASN A 19 4.23 -10.60 -5.01
CA ASN A 19 4.52 -9.18 -4.87
C ASN A 19 3.54 -8.52 -3.87
N TRP A 20 2.26 -8.91 -3.87
CA TRP A 20 1.26 -8.41 -2.93
C TRP A 20 1.59 -8.83 -1.50
N LYS A 21 1.90 -10.11 -1.28
CA LYS A 21 2.24 -10.62 0.06
C LYS A 21 3.44 -9.86 0.65
N ILE A 22 4.53 -9.75 -0.10
CA ILE A 22 5.74 -9.04 0.34
C ILE A 22 5.45 -7.55 0.58
N TRP A 23 4.69 -6.92 -0.31
CA TRP A 23 4.37 -5.51 -0.19
C TRP A 23 3.47 -5.23 1.02
N LYS A 24 2.47 -6.10 1.26
CA LYS A 24 1.56 -6.01 2.41
C LYS A 24 2.33 -6.12 3.72
N ASP A 25 3.22 -7.10 3.86
CA ASP A 25 4.04 -7.25 5.08
C ASP A 25 4.89 -6.00 5.35
N ARG A 26 5.47 -5.40 4.30
CA ARG A 26 6.22 -4.13 4.41
C ARG A 26 5.32 -2.96 4.79
N PHE A 27 4.12 -2.89 4.22
CA PHE A 27 3.14 -1.84 4.49
C PHE A 27 2.62 -1.91 5.92
N GLU A 28 2.27 -3.11 6.42
CA GLU A 28 1.85 -3.31 7.81
C GLU A 28 2.95 -2.94 8.82
N ASN A 29 4.20 -3.33 8.54
CA ASN A 29 5.34 -2.90 9.36
C ASN A 29 5.48 -1.37 9.38
N TYR A 30 5.27 -0.69 8.25
CA TYR A 30 5.25 0.77 8.21
C TYR A 30 4.07 1.36 9.01
N LEU A 31 2.87 0.80 8.91
CA LEU A 31 1.71 1.27 9.68
C LEU A 31 1.94 1.18 11.18
N ASN A 32 2.58 0.09 11.63
CA ASN A 32 2.95 -0.09 13.03
C ASN A 32 4.03 0.92 13.45
N ALA A 33 5.10 1.07 12.67
CA ALA A 33 6.21 1.97 12.98
C ALA A 33 5.82 3.47 12.95
N SER A 34 4.86 3.84 12.10
CA SER A 34 4.37 5.22 11.95
C SER A 34 3.16 5.54 12.85
N GLU A 35 2.73 4.58 13.67
CA GLU A 35 1.52 4.64 14.50
C GLU A 35 0.22 4.95 13.72
N VAL A 36 0.26 4.88 12.37
CA VAL A 36 -0.92 5.07 11.52
C VAL A 36 -1.95 3.97 11.76
N GLY A 37 -1.51 2.77 12.20
CA GLY A 37 -2.42 1.70 12.61
C GLY A 37 -3.33 2.04 13.80
N LYS A 38 -3.08 3.15 14.52
CA LYS A 38 -3.94 3.65 15.61
C LYS A 38 -4.95 4.71 15.14
N LYS A 39 -4.86 5.16 13.89
CA LYS A 39 -5.77 6.17 13.30
C LYS A 39 -7.04 5.52 12.79
N ASP A 40 -8.03 6.35 12.49
CA ASP A 40 -9.30 5.89 11.92
C ASP A 40 -9.12 5.09 10.64
N GLU A 41 -10.04 4.16 10.41
CA GLU A 41 -10.02 3.26 9.25
C GLU A 41 -9.96 4.03 7.93
N GLU A 42 -10.66 5.16 7.82
CA GLU A 42 -10.60 6.02 6.64
C GLU A 42 -9.18 6.51 6.34
N VAL A 43 -8.42 6.86 7.38
CA VAL A 43 -7.03 7.31 7.25
C VAL A 43 -6.12 6.15 6.85
N GLN A 44 -6.35 4.96 7.40
CA GLN A 44 -5.60 3.76 7.03
C GLN A 44 -5.85 3.36 5.57
N CYS A 45 -7.11 3.40 5.14
CA CYS A 45 -7.53 3.15 3.76
C CYS A 45 -6.93 4.17 2.79
N ALA A 46 -6.99 5.47 3.12
CA ALA A 46 -6.34 6.51 2.32
C ALA A 46 -4.82 6.28 2.22
N GLN A 47 -4.19 5.82 3.29
CA GLN A 47 -2.76 5.53 3.31
C GLN A 47 -2.40 4.32 2.42
N LEU A 48 -3.20 3.26 2.47
CA LEU A 48 -3.08 2.08 1.60
C LEU A 48 -3.16 2.50 0.12
N LEU A 49 -4.20 3.26 -0.23
CA LEU A 49 -4.45 3.74 -1.59
C LEU A 49 -3.35 4.68 -2.10
N HIS A 50 -2.73 5.46 -1.21
CA HIS A 50 -1.58 6.29 -1.54
C HIS A 50 -0.32 5.45 -1.83
N TYR A 51 -0.03 4.44 -1.00
CA TYR A 51 1.20 3.67 -1.09
C TYR A 51 1.15 2.51 -2.11
N ILE A 52 -0.03 1.92 -2.38
CA ILE A 52 -0.16 0.82 -3.34
C ILE A 52 0.21 1.25 -4.76
N GLY A 53 0.11 2.55 -5.04
CA GLY A 53 0.48 3.17 -6.30
C GLY A 53 -0.69 3.27 -7.29
N LYS A 54 -0.43 3.96 -8.40
CA LYS A 54 -1.44 4.35 -9.38
C LYS A 54 -2.25 3.17 -9.95
N GLU A 55 -1.58 2.06 -10.26
CA GLU A 55 -2.26 0.90 -10.85
C GLU A 55 -3.14 0.19 -9.82
N GLY A 56 -2.68 0.03 -8.57
CA GLY A 56 -3.50 -0.54 -7.50
C GLY A 56 -4.71 0.34 -7.16
N PHE A 57 -4.52 1.65 -7.16
CA PHE A 57 -5.62 2.61 -6.98
C PHE A 57 -6.68 2.51 -8.09
N LYS A 58 -6.26 2.35 -9.35
CA LYS A 58 -7.20 2.14 -10.46
C LYS A 58 -8.00 0.85 -10.28
N ILE A 59 -7.35 -0.25 -9.92
CA ILE A 59 -8.00 -1.54 -9.66
C ILE A 59 -9.08 -1.36 -8.59
N TYR A 60 -8.74 -0.77 -7.45
CA TYR A 60 -9.70 -0.47 -6.38
C TYR A 60 -10.89 0.35 -6.90
N ARG A 61 -10.62 1.42 -7.67
CA ARG A 61 -11.67 2.29 -8.22
C ARG A 61 -12.57 1.59 -9.24
N THR A 62 -12.05 0.63 -10.00
CA THR A 62 -12.84 -0.17 -10.93
C THR A 62 -13.85 -1.08 -10.21
N TYR A 63 -13.50 -1.61 -9.02
CA TYR A 63 -14.41 -2.45 -8.25
C TYR A 63 -15.36 -1.68 -7.32
N SER A 64 -15.07 -0.40 -7.06
CA SER A 64 -15.90 0.48 -6.23
C SER A 64 -16.89 1.33 -7.06
N SER A 65 -16.94 1.14 -8.38
CA SER A 65 -17.83 1.82 -9.33
C SER A 65 -18.89 0.86 -9.85
#